data_AF-A0A356Q1G7-F1
#
_entry.id   AF-A0A356Q1G7-F1
#
_cell.length_a   1.000
_cell.length_b   1.000
_cell.length_c   1.000
_cell.angle_alpha   90.00
_cell.angle_beta   90.00
_cell.angle_gamma   90.00
#
_symmetry.space_group_name_H-M   'P 1'
#
loop_
_entity.id
_entity.type
_entity.pdbx_description
1 polymer ?
#
loop_
_entity_poly.entity_id
_entity_poly.type
_entity_poly.pdbx_seq_one_letter_code
_entity_poly.pdbx_strand_id
1 'polypeptide(L)'
;MDSSQTLKAAEHFYFACENGTGWTNCQPYCHPEATFSSQAKMLQEIDTLDHYTEWMAEVHKHMTDISFDVKGLAHDESRDVVLIYGIYRGVITMSETPQPFETDYVYLLEFTEGKISHVSKVWAELDNT
;
A
#
# COMPACT_ATOMS: atom_id res chain seq x y z
N MET A 1 -8.97 -9.24 17.67
CA MET A 1 -7.60 -9.73 17.92
C MET A 1 -6.96 -8.82 18.98
N ASP A 2 -5.80 -9.15 19.55
CA ASP A 2 -5.06 -8.16 20.35
C ASP A 2 -4.59 -7.03 19.42
N SER A 3 -4.80 -5.77 19.79
CA SER A 3 -4.42 -4.57 19.02
C SER A 3 -2.95 -4.61 18.58
N SER A 4 -2.07 -5.15 19.44
CA SER A 4 -0.64 -5.36 19.14
C SER A 4 -0.40 -6.34 18.00
N GLN A 5 -1.25 -7.36 17.83
CA GLN A 5 -1.14 -8.35 16.76
C GLN A 5 -1.63 -7.78 15.42
N THR A 6 -2.76 -7.06 15.43
CA THR A 6 -3.29 -6.37 14.24
C THR A 6 -2.27 -5.37 13.69
N LEU A 7 -1.67 -4.55 14.56
CA LEU A 7 -0.62 -3.59 14.15
C LEU A 7 0.59 -4.28 13.52
N LYS A 8 1.05 -5.40 14.09
CA LYS A 8 2.18 -6.16 13.50
C LYS A 8 1.84 -6.78 12.14
N ALA A 9 0.64 -7.32 11.98
CA ALA A 9 0.20 -7.87 10.70
C ALA A 9 0.10 -6.77 9.63
N ALA A 10 -0.44 -5.60 10.00
CA ALA A 10 -0.48 -4.41 9.16
C ALA A 10 0.92 -3.93 8.74
N GLU A 11 1.85 -3.80 9.69
CA GLU A 11 3.24 -3.43 9.39
C GLU A 11 3.92 -4.44 8.45
N HIS A 12 3.79 -5.74 8.71
CA HIS A 12 4.40 -6.75 7.84
C HIS A 12 3.82 -6.74 6.43
N PHE A 13 2.49 -6.60 6.29
CA PHE A 13 1.84 -6.42 5.00
C PHE A 13 2.38 -5.17 4.29
N TYR A 14 2.43 -4.03 5.00
CA TYR A 14 2.93 -2.76 4.47
C TYR A 14 4.34 -2.89 3.91
N PHE A 15 5.28 -3.41 4.70
CA PHE A 15 6.66 -3.57 4.25
C PHE A 15 6.79 -4.58 3.10
N ALA A 16 6.01 -5.66 3.09
CA ALA A 16 6.01 -6.60 1.97
C ALA A 16 5.50 -5.94 0.67
N CYS A 17 4.41 -5.17 0.76
CA CYS A 17 3.79 -4.51 -0.38
C CYS A 17 4.67 -3.37 -0.93
N GLU A 18 5.14 -2.46 -0.07
CA GLU A 18 5.93 -1.29 -0.49
C GLU A 18 7.33 -1.65 -1.00
N ASN A 19 7.89 -2.80 -0.59
CA ASN A 19 9.11 -3.35 -1.17
C ASN A 19 8.88 -4.14 -2.46
N GLY A 20 7.68 -4.13 -3.03
CA GLY A 20 7.39 -4.77 -4.32
C GLY A 20 7.56 -6.29 -4.31
N THR A 21 7.32 -6.94 -3.17
CA THR A 21 7.59 -8.39 -3.02
C THR A 21 6.48 -9.29 -3.59
N GLY A 22 5.41 -8.70 -4.14
CA GLY A 22 4.28 -9.39 -4.78
C GLY A 22 3.31 -10.07 -3.80
N TRP A 23 2.26 -10.67 -4.35
CA TRP A 23 1.17 -11.27 -3.57
C TRP A 23 1.64 -12.41 -2.68
N THR A 24 2.60 -13.20 -3.15
CA THR A 24 3.12 -14.37 -2.41
C THR A 24 3.58 -14.02 -0.99
N ASN A 25 4.15 -12.83 -0.80
CA ASN A 25 4.65 -12.36 0.51
C ASN A 25 3.61 -11.52 1.28
N CYS A 26 2.57 -11.02 0.61
CA CYS A 26 1.50 -10.23 1.22
C CYS A 26 0.32 -11.10 1.70
N GLN A 27 0.00 -12.18 0.98
CA GLN A 27 -1.13 -13.08 1.26
C GLN A 27 -1.20 -13.68 2.67
N PRO A 28 -0.09 -13.92 3.41
CA PRO A 28 -0.19 -14.48 4.76
C PRO A 28 -1.00 -13.59 5.73
N TYR A 29 -1.03 -12.28 5.47
CA TYR A 29 -1.69 -11.27 6.28
C TYR A 29 -3.10 -10.92 5.79
N CYS A 30 -3.50 -11.45 4.62
CA CYS A 30 -4.71 -11.05 3.92
C CYS A 30 -5.72 -12.20 3.84
N HIS A 31 -6.99 -11.85 3.69
CA HIS A 31 -7.99 -12.78 3.17
C HIS A 31 -7.73 -13.07 1.69
N PRO A 32 -8.03 -14.27 1.18
CA PRO A 32 -7.87 -14.60 -0.23
C PRO A 32 -8.68 -13.69 -1.15
N GLU A 33 -9.87 -13.29 -0.71
CA GLU A 33 -10.79 -12.40 -1.44
C GLU A 33 -10.65 -10.93 -1.02
N ALA A 34 -9.50 -10.54 -0.47
CA ALA A 34 -9.29 -9.18 0.00
C ALA A 34 -9.38 -8.19 -1.18
N THR A 35 -10.09 -7.09 -0.95
CA THR A 35 -10.35 -6.08 -1.99
C THR A 35 -9.43 -4.88 -1.83
N PHE A 36 -9.30 -4.10 -2.90
CA PHE A 36 -8.50 -2.88 -2.93
C PHE A 36 -9.31 -1.73 -3.51
N SER A 37 -9.04 -0.50 -3.06
CA SER A 37 -9.56 0.70 -3.70
C SER A 37 -8.61 1.89 -3.59
N SER A 38 -8.69 2.78 -4.57
CA SER A 38 -8.01 4.08 -4.53
C SER A 38 -8.76 5.09 -5.41
N GLN A 39 -8.66 6.38 -5.06
CA GLN A 39 -9.17 7.46 -5.89
C GLN A 39 -8.19 7.83 -7.03
N ALA A 40 -6.92 7.44 -6.91
CA ALA A 40 -5.89 7.70 -7.90
C ALA A 40 -6.24 7.02 -9.22
N LYS A 41 -6.28 7.80 -10.32
CA LYS A 41 -6.66 7.34 -11.65
C LYS A 41 -5.86 6.13 -12.13
N MET A 42 -4.56 6.08 -11.84
CA MET A 42 -3.68 4.96 -12.21
C MET A 42 -4.05 3.64 -11.53
N LEU A 43 -4.84 3.69 -10.45
CA LEU A 43 -5.23 2.54 -9.65
C LEU A 43 -6.74 2.24 -9.71
N GLN A 44 -7.52 3.02 -10.47
CA GLN A 44 -8.99 2.91 -10.50
C GLN A 44 -9.51 1.57 -11.03
N GLU A 45 -8.73 0.88 -11.88
CA GLU A 45 -9.10 -0.42 -12.45
C GLU A 45 -8.61 -1.62 -11.62
N ILE A 46 -7.99 -1.36 -10.46
CA ILE A 46 -7.54 -2.40 -9.52
C ILE A 46 -8.55 -2.48 -8.38
N ASP A 47 -9.25 -3.61 -8.27
CA ASP A 47 -10.31 -3.84 -7.27
C ASP A 47 -9.99 -4.97 -6.28
N THR A 48 -8.95 -5.76 -6.55
CA THR A 48 -8.47 -6.83 -5.67
C THR A 48 -7.09 -6.52 -5.10
N LEU A 49 -6.85 -7.01 -3.87
CA LEU A 49 -5.61 -6.72 -3.15
C LEU A 49 -4.41 -7.47 -3.74
N ASP A 50 -4.62 -8.68 -4.25
CA ASP A 50 -3.58 -9.43 -4.95
C ASP A 50 -3.10 -8.69 -6.20
N HIS A 51 -4.04 -8.20 -7.03
CA HIS A 51 -3.72 -7.40 -8.21
C HIS A 51 -2.96 -6.13 -7.85
N TYR A 52 -3.35 -5.43 -6.77
CA TYR A 52 -2.60 -4.27 -6.28
C TYR A 52 -1.16 -4.61 -5.86
N THR A 53 -0.97 -5.73 -5.14
CA THR A 53 0.38 -6.12 -4.68
C THR A 53 1.29 -6.55 -5.83
N GLU A 54 0.74 -7.15 -6.88
CA GLU A 54 1.47 -7.46 -8.11
C GLU A 54 1.76 -6.19 -8.93
N TRP A 55 0.85 -5.23 -8.95
CA TRP A 55 1.09 -3.91 -9.54
C TRP A 55 2.27 -3.20 -8.85
N MET A 56 2.33 -3.24 -7.52
CA MET A 56 3.48 -2.70 -6.76
C MET A 56 4.80 -3.42 -7.11
N ALA A 57 4.78 -4.73 -7.30
CA ALA A 57 5.95 -5.49 -7.74
C ALA A 57 6.42 -5.09 -9.16
N GLU A 58 5.48 -4.77 -10.05
CA GLU A 58 5.80 -4.27 -11.39
C GLU A 58 6.37 -2.85 -11.35
N VAL A 59 5.83 -1.96 -10.52
CA VAL A 59 6.35 -0.60 -10.31
C VAL A 59 7.83 -0.60 -9.95
N HIS A 60 8.26 -1.55 -9.11
CA HIS A 60 9.66 -1.71 -8.72
C HIS A 60 10.61 -2.05 -9.88
N LYS A 61 10.09 -2.48 -11.04
CA LYS A 61 10.90 -2.71 -12.26
C LYS A 61 11.09 -1.44 -13.10
N HIS A 62 10.23 -0.44 -12.90
CA HIS A 62 10.16 0.80 -13.70
C HIS A 62 10.55 2.06 -12.90
N MET A 63 11.03 1.89 -11.67
CA MET A 63 11.51 2.95 -10.81
C MET A 63 12.84 2.57 -10.16
N THR A 64 13.67 3.58 -9.88
CA THR A 64 14.90 3.44 -9.09
C THR A 64 14.84 4.32 -7.85
N ASP A 65 15.78 4.13 -6.92
CA ASP A 65 15.90 4.92 -5.69
C ASP A 65 14.61 4.97 -4.86
N ILE A 66 13.85 3.87 -4.88
CA ILE A 66 12.59 3.74 -4.16
C ILE A 66 12.87 3.75 -2.65
N SER A 67 12.18 4.62 -1.92
CA SER A 67 12.24 4.65 -0.46
C SER A 67 10.93 5.16 0.13
N PHE A 68 10.65 4.77 1.37
CA PHE A 68 9.45 5.20 2.06
C PHE A 68 9.67 5.35 3.56
N ASP A 69 8.99 6.33 4.14
CA ASP A 69 8.97 6.58 5.58
C ASP A 69 7.57 6.35 6.15
N VAL A 70 7.48 5.62 7.26
CA VAL A 70 6.25 5.60 8.08
C VAL A 70 6.27 6.81 9.01
N LYS A 71 5.31 7.72 8.83
CA LYS A 71 5.13 8.93 9.65
C LYS A 71 4.05 8.78 10.71
N GLY A 72 3.11 7.86 10.51
CA GLY A 72 2.08 7.53 11.49
C GLY A 72 1.56 6.11 11.30
N LEU A 73 1.32 5.44 12.42
CA LEU A 73 0.71 4.11 12.50
C LEU A 73 -0.28 4.13 13.66
N ALA A 74 -1.55 3.82 13.39
CA ALA A 74 -2.59 3.82 14.42
C ALA A 74 -3.64 2.76 14.13
N HIS A 75 -4.18 2.15 15.18
CA HIS A 75 -5.28 1.19 15.08
C HIS A 75 -6.56 1.79 15.67
N ASP A 76 -7.60 1.94 14.85
CA ASP A 76 -8.96 2.19 15.31
C ASP A 76 -9.61 0.86 15.69
N GLU A 77 -9.45 0.46 16.95
CA GLU A 77 -9.97 -0.80 17.50
C GLU A 77 -11.50 -0.94 17.37
N SER A 78 -12.23 0.18 17.34
CA SER A 78 -13.70 0.15 17.25
C SER A 78 -14.19 -0.26 15.86
N ARG A 79 -13.35 -0.06 14.84
CA ARG A 79 -13.63 -0.40 13.44
C ARG A 79 -12.72 -1.52 12.90
N ASP A 80 -11.74 -1.96 13.70
CA ASP A 80 -10.66 -2.89 13.33
C ASP A 80 -9.92 -2.41 12.06
N VAL A 81 -9.56 -1.11 12.04
CA VAL A 81 -8.86 -0.48 10.90
C VAL A 81 -7.50 0.06 11.32
N VAL A 82 -6.44 -0.34 10.63
CA VAL A 82 -5.11 0.24 10.81
C VAL A 82 -4.87 1.33 9.77
N LEU A 83 -4.50 2.52 10.23
CA LEU A 83 -4.07 3.63 9.40
C LEU A 83 -2.55 3.68 9.36
N ILE A 84 -1.98 3.77 8.16
CA ILE A 84 -0.54 3.96 7.95
C ILE A 84 -0.35 5.20 7.07
N TYR A 85 0.17 6.28 7.66
CA TYR A 85 0.58 7.47 6.94
C TYR A 85 2.07 7.37 6.60
N GLY A 86 2.41 7.55 5.33
CA GLY A 86 3.79 7.51 4.87
C GLY A 86 4.11 8.49 3.75
N ILE A 87 5.41 8.61 3.48
CA ILE A 87 5.96 9.37 2.36
C ILE A 87 6.65 8.38 1.43
N TYR A 88 6.22 8.31 0.16
CA TYR A 88 6.81 7.46 -0.88
C TYR A 88 7.68 8.32 -1.81
N ARG A 89 8.87 7.82 -2.15
CA ARG A 89 9.84 8.49 -3.01
C ARG A 89 10.37 7.52 -4.05
N GLY A 90 10.78 8.05 -5.19
CA GLY A 90 11.47 7.28 -6.21
C GLY A 90 11.84 8.13 -7.41
N VAL A 91 12.47 7.49 -8.39
CA VAL A 91 12.83 8.07 -9.68
C VAL A 91 12.18 7.25 -10.79
N ILE A 92 11.32 7.88 -11.59
CA ILE A 92 10.62 7.24 -12.71
C ILE A 92 11.58 7.09 -13.89
N THR A 93 11.84 5.85 -14.33
CA THR A 93 12.82 5.57 -15.41
C THR A 93 12.20 5.40 -16.80
N MET A 94 10.88 5.34 -16.90
CA MET A 94 10.16 5.20 -18.18
C MET A 94 10.04 6.50 -19.00
N SER A 95 10.44 7.64 -18.43
CA SER A 95 10.42 8.93 -19.11
C SER A 95 11.75 9.22 -19.81
N GLU A 96 11.77 10.09 -20.83
CA GLU A 96 12.99 10.43 -21.58
C GLU A 96 14.12 10.98 -20.69
N THR A 97 13.76 11.54 -19.53
CA THR A 97 14.68 12.02 -18.50
C THR A 97 14.20 11.52 -17.14
N PRO A 98 15.05 10.87 -16.31
CA PRO A 98 14.63 10.37 -15.00
C PRO A 98 14.00 11.48 -14.14
N GLN A 99 12.77 11.24 -13.66
CA GLN A 99 12.02 12.22 -12.87
C GLN A 99 11.89 11.75 -11.41
N PRO A 100 12.54 12.43 -10.44
CA PRO A 100 12.34 12.15 -9.02
C PRO A 100 10.96 12.65 -8.57
N PHE A 101 10.35 11.95 -7.62
CA PHE A 101 9.11 12.38 -6.98
C PHE A 101 9.12 12.07 -5.48
N GLU A 102 8.29 12.79 -4.74
CA GLU A 102 7.97 12.58 -3.34
C GLU A 102 6.46 12.81 -3.16
N THR A 103 5.78 11.90 -2.49
CA THR A 103 4.33 12.01 -2.26
C THR A 103 3.92 11.45 -0.90
N ASP A 104 3.02 12.16 -0.23
CA ASP A 104 2.28 11.67 0.92
C ASP A 104 1.18 10.69 0.49
N TYR A 105 0.89 9.71 1.33
CA TYR A 105 -0.24 8.80 1.16
C TYR A 105 -0.66 8.18 2.50
N VAL A 106 -1.89 7.67 2.54
CA VAL A 106 -2.42 6.91 3.69
C VAL A 106 -2.97 5.58 3.20
N TYR A 107 -2.58 4.49 3.87
CA TYR A 107 -3.31 3.23 3.82
C TYR A 107 -4.34 3.18 4.95
N LEU A 108 -5.51 2.65 4.62
CA LEU A 108 -6.48 2.14 5.58
C LEU A 108 -6.58 0.64 5.34
N LEU A 109 -6.16 -0.16 6.32
CA LEU A 109 -6.18 -1.61 6.29
C LEU A 109 -7.32 -2.08 7.19
N GLU A 110 -8.42 -2.53 6.58
CA GLU A 110 -9.57 -3.06 7.31
C GLU A 110 -9.35 -4.53 7.62
N PHE A 111 -9.51 -4.90 8.89
CA PHE A 111 -9.37 -6.27 9.36
C PHE A 111 -10.73 -6.92 9.61
N THR A 112 -10.80 -8.21 9.30
CA THR A 112 -11.87 -9.10 9.73
C THR A 112 -11.25 -10.43 10.12
N GLU A 113 -11.68 -10.99 11.25
CA GLU A 113 -11.14 -12.26 11.75
C GLU A 113 -9.60 -12.29 11.88
N GLY A 114 -8.99 -11.12 12.11
CA GLY A 114 -7.55 -10.98 12.28
C GLY A 114 -6.71 -10.98 11.00
N LYS A 115 -7.34 -10.82 9.83
CA LYS A 115 -6.67 -10.65 8.54
C LYS A 115 -7.22 -9.46 7.78
N ILE A 116 -6.41 -8.91 6.89
CA ILE A 116 -6.80 -7.79 6.04
C ILE A 116 -7.86 -8.26 5.04
N SER A 117 -9.05 -7.65 5.07
CA SER A 117 -10.13 -7.89 4.11
C SER A 117 -10.27 -6.78 3.06
N HIS A 118 -9.82 -5.57 3.38
CA HIS A 118 -9.85 -4.46 2.43
C HIS A 118 -8.67 -3.53 2.66
N VAL A 119 -8.13 -2.97 1.58
CA VAL A 119 -7.16 -1.87 1.63
C VAL A 119 -7.67 -0.70 0.80
N SER A 120 -7.80 0.45 1.43
CA SER A 120 -7.94 1.73 0.72
C SER A 120 -6.60 2.45 0.71
N LYS A 121 -6.13 2.87 -0.47
CA LYS A 121 -4.98 3.79 -0.60
C LYS A 121 -5.48 5.18 -0.95
N VAL A 122 -5.37 6.10 0.01
CA VAL A 122 -5.63 7.52 -0.19
C VAL A 122 -4.31 8.16 -0.63
N TRP A 123 -4.26 8.50 -1.91
CA TRP A 123 -3.10 9.13 -2.53
C TRP A 123 -3.61 10.17 -3.51
N ALA A 124 -3.12 11.40 -3.37
CA ALA A 124 -3.37 12.44 -4.35
C ALA A 124 -2.39 12.27 -5.50
N GLU A 125 -2.91 12.03 -6.70
CA GLU A 125 -2.08 12.16 -7.90
C GLU A 125 -1.63 13.62 -8.03
N LEU A 126 -0.37 13.82 -8.42
CA LEU A 126 0.11 15.15 -8.78
C LEU A 126 -0.58 15.52 -10.10
N ASP A 127 -1.53 16.47 -10.04
CA ASP A 127 -2.11 17.08 -11.23
C ASP A 127 -1.01 17.83 -11.98
N ASN A 128 -0.57 17.27 -13.11
CA ASN A 128 0.38 17.92 -14.03
C ASN A 128 -0.33 18.92 -14.96
N THR A 129 -1.24 19.74 -14.43
CA THR A 129 -1.88 20.84 -15.20
C THR A 129 -0.96 22.04 -15.35
#